data_AF-W1XQ33-F1
#
_entry.id   AF-W1XQ33-F1
#
_cell.length_a   1.000
_cell.length_b   1.000
_cell.length_c   1.000
_cell.angle_alpha   90.00
_cell.angle_beta   90.00
_cell.angle_gamma   90.00
#
_symmetry.space_group_name_H-M   'P 1'
#
loop_
_entity.id
_entity.type
_entity.pdbx_description
1 polymer ?
#
loop_
_entity_poly.entity_id
_entity_poly.type
_entity_poly.pdbx_seq_one_letter_code
_entity_poly.pdbx_strand_id
1 'polypeptide(L)' 'KKINTDCDKTDGFVITHGTDTMEETAYFLDLTVKCDKPVVMVGAMRPSTSMSADGPFNLYNAVVTAADKASA' A
#
# COMPACT_ATOMS: atom_id res chain seq x y z
N LYS A 1 1.91 -2.85 -13.78
CA LYS A 1 0.91 -2.82 -14.90
C LYS A 1 -0.48 -2.46 -14.41
N LYS A 2 -1.11 -3.25 -13.54
CA LYS A 2 -2.47 -3.00 -13.01
C LYS A 2 -2.69 -1.58 -12.50
N ILE A 3 -1.78 -1.08 -11.65
CA ILE A 3 -1.80 0.30 -11.12
C ILE A 3 -1.82 1.34 -12.25
N ASN A 4 -0.90 1.25 -13.22
CA ASN A 4 -0.84 2.18 -14.35
C ASN A 4 -2.13 2.16 -15.18
N THR A 5 -2.73 0.98 -15.37
CA THR A 5 -3.98 0.84 -16.13
C THR A 5 -5.20 1.38 -15.39
N ASP A 6 -5.20 1.33 -14.06
CA ASP A 6 -6.35 1.74 -13.24
C ASP A 6 -6.19 3.12 -12.60
N CYS A 7 -5.07 3.80 -12.84
CA CYS A 7 -4.73 5.09 -12.23
C CYS A 7 -5.82 6.15 -12.43
N ASP A 8 -6.51 6.13 -13.57
CA ASP A 8 -7.61 7.03 -13.91
C ASP A 8 -8.93 6.72 -13.18
N LYS A 9 -9.08 5.52 -12.59
CA LYS A 9 -10.33 5.00 -12.02
C LYS A 9 -10.43 5.13 -10.51
N THR A 10 -9.35 5.53 -9.83
CA THR A 10 -9.27 5.63 -8.37
C THR A 10 -8.49 6.88 -7.95
N ASP A 11 -8.61 7.30 -6.70
CA ASP A 11 -7.85 8.43 -6.13
C ASP A 11 -6.50 8.02 -5.50
N GLY A 12 -6.28 6.72 -5.28
CA GLY A 12 -5.06 6.16 -4.70
C GLY A 12 -5.15 4.63 -4.63
N PHE A 13 -4.05 3.99 -4.23
CA PHE A 13 -3.94 2.54 -4.10
C PHE A 13 -3.37 2.15 -2.75
N VAL A 14 -3.89 1.07 -2.17
CA VAL A 14 -3.30 0.37 -1.03
C VAL A 14 -3.01 -1.06 -1.46
N ILE A 15 -1.78 -1.53 -1.21
CA ILE A 15 -1.32 -2.88 -1.57
C ILE A 15 -1.01 -3.62 -0.29
N THR A 16 -1.85 -4.60 0.06
CA THR A 16 -1.56 -5.54 1.14
C THR A 16 -0.51 -6.53 0.68
N HIS A 17 0.66 -6.54 1.31
CA HIS A 17 1.81 -7.36 0.96
C HIS A 17 2.41 -8.03 2.21
N GLY A 18 3.01 -9.20 2.04
CA GLY A 18 3.81 -9.85 3.09
C GLY A 18 5.04 -9.01 3.44
N THR A 19 5.50 -9.09 4.68
CA THR A 19 6.62 -8.26 5.17
C THR A 19 7.98 -8.69 4.63
N ASP A 20 8.15 -9.97 4.31
CA ASP A 20 9.44 -10.58 3.99
C ASP A 20 10.16 -9.92 2.81
N THR A 21 9.40 -9.48 1.80
CA THR A 21 9.93 -8.85 0.58
C THR A 21 9.19 -7.58 0.18
N MET A 22 8.66 -6.89 1.18
CA MET A 22 7.89 -5.67 0.96
C MET A 22 8.78 -4.58 0.35
N GLU A 23 10.03 -4.47 0.80
CA GLU A 23 10.98 -3.45 0.38
C GLU A 23 11.38 -3.57 -1.10
N GLU A 24 11.60 -4.78 -1.60
CA GLU A 24 11.95 -5.00 -3.00
C GLU A 24 10.76 -4.71 -3.91
N THR A 25 9.55 -5.08 -3.48
CA THR A 25 8.33 -4.80 -4.24
C THR A 25 8.03 -3.30 -4.24
N ALA A 26 8.20 -2.62 -3.11
CA ALA A 26 8.05 -1.17 -3.02
C ALA A 26 9.02 -0.46 -3.97
N TYR A 27 10.30 -0.85 -3.97
CA TYR A 27 11.30 -0.26 -4.85
C TYR A 27 11.04 -0.55 -6.33
N PHE A 28 10.61 -1.77 -6.67
CA PHE A 28 10.20 -2.08 -8.04
C PHE A 28 9.02 -1.21 -8.51
N LEU A 29 8.02 -1.01 -7.64
CA LEU A 29 6.86 -0.19 -7.96
C LEU A 29 7.23 1.29 -8.08
N ASP A 30 8.09 1.80 -7.21
CA ASP A 30 8.60 3.17 -7.27
C ASP A 30 9.22 3.50 -8.64
N LEU A 31 9.97 2.57 -9.22
CA LEU A 31 10.60 2.75 -10.54
C LEU A 31 9.66 2.54 -11.73
N THR A 32 8.65 1.67 -11.58
CA THR A 32 7.85 1.16 -12.73
C THR A 32 6.42 1.69 -12.78
N VAL A 33 5.88 2.17 -11.67
CA VAL A 33 4.60 2.88 -11.64
C VAL A 33 4.77 4.24 -12.31
N LYS A 34 3.74 4.66 -13.05
CA LYS A 34 3.66 5.94 -13.76
C LYS A 34 2.42 6.73 -13.34
N CYS A 35 1.81 6.33 -12.24
CA CYS A 35 0.68 6.98 -11.62
C CYS A 35 1.22 7.85 -10.49
N ASP A 36 1.00 9.16 -10.58
CA ASP A 36 1.43 10.12 -9.54
C ASP A 36 0.40 10.23 -8.39
N LYS A 37 -0.58 9.32 -8.33
CA LYS A 37 -1.51 9.22 -7.20
C LYS A 37 -0.86 8.37 -6.10
N PRO A 38 -1.21 8.54 -4.82
CA PRO A 38 -0.62 7.77 -3.73
C PRO A 38 -0.73 6.25 -3.95
N VAL A 39 0.40 5.54 -3.86
CA VAL A 39 0.47 4.07 -3.88
C VAL A 39 1.15 3.61 -2.59
N VAL A 40 0.35 3.08 -1.67
CA VAL A 40 0.79 2.74 -0.32
C VAL A 40 0.92 1.22 -0.17
N MET A 41 2.12 0.75 0.18
CA MET A 41 2.37 -0.63 0.59
C MET A 41 2.02 -0.80 2.08
N VAL A 42 1.38 -1.91 2.45
CA VAL A 42 1.07 -2.20 3.86
C VAL A 42 1.12 -3.71 4.13
N GLY A 43 1.52 -4.08 5.35
CA GLY A 43 1.51 -5.47 5.81
C GLY A 43 1.32 -5.56 7.31
N ALA A 44 1.54 -6.76 7.86
CA ALA A 44 1.45 -7.03 9.29
C ALA A 44 2.53 -8.04 9.70
N MET A 45 3.19 -7.78 10.83
CA MET A 45 4.17 -8.72 11.39
C MET A 45 3.49 -9.86 12.15
N ARG A 46 2.28 -9.63 12.68
CA ARG A 46 1.51 -10.65 13.39
C ARG A 46 0.33 -11.12 12.54
N PRO A 47 0.00 -12.43 12.57
CA PRO A 47 -1.15 -12.95 11.86
C PRO A 47 -2.45 -12.36 12.44
N SER A 48 -3.50 -12.31 11.61
CA SER A 48 -4.80 -11.74 11.98
C SER A 48 -5.47 -12.40 13.19
N THR A 49 -5.11 -13.66 13.49
CA THR A 49 -5.62 -14.44 14.62
C THR A 49 -4.84 -14.22 15.93
N SER A 50 -3.74 -13.47 15.90
CA SER A 50 -2.93 -13.22 17.09
C SER A 50 -3.57 -12.19 18.03
N MET A 51 -3.22 -12.28 19.32
CA MET A 51 -3.52 -11.21 20.26
C MET A 51 -2.76 -9.95 19.86
N SER A 52 -3.45 -8.82 19.83
CA SER A 52 -2.88 -7.51 19.46
C SER A 52 -2.23 -7.52 18.06
N ALA A 53 -2.93 -8.11 17.09
CA ALA A 53 -2.57 -8.05 15.68
C ALA A 53 -2.44 -6.59 15.21
N ASP A 54 -1.37 -6.29 14.48
CA ASP A 54 -1.04 -4.96 13.96
C ASP A 54 -1.73 -4.66 12.62
N GLY A 55 -2.11 -5.70 11.87
CA GLY A 55 -2.75 -5.58 10.55
C GLY A 55 -3.98 -4.65 10.50
N PRO A 56 -4.94 -4.72 11.44
CA PRO A 56 -6.12 -3.85 11.42
C PRO A 56 -5.77 -2.36 11.45
N PHE A 57 -4.85 -1.95 12.32
CA PHE A 57 -4.48 -0.54 12.45
C PHE A 57 -3.52 -0.09 11.35
N ASN A 58 -2.60 -0.96 10.92
CA ASN A 58 -1.75 -0.69 9.77
C ASN A 58 -2.58 -0.44 8.50
N LEU A 59 -3.60 -1.28 8.24
CA LEU A 59 -4.48 -1.12 7.08
C LEU A 59 -5.29 0.17 7.15
N TYR A 60 -5.82 0.52 8.33
CA TYR A 60 -6.51 1.79 8.54
C TYR A 60 -5.61 2.97 8.18
N ASN A 61 -4.39 3.02 8.73
CA ASN A 61 -3.45 4.10 8.46
C ASN A 61 -3.01 4.14 6.99
N ALA A 62 -2.85 2.99 6.33
CA ALA A 62 -2.52 2.93 4.92
C ALA A 62 -3.63 3.54 4.04
N VAL A 63 -4.90 3.32 4.38
CA VAL A 63 -6.04 3.96 3.70
C VAL A 63 -6.05 5.47 3.98
N VAL A 64 -5.78 5.89 5.22
CA VAL A 64 -5.65 7.32 5.55
C VAL A 64 -4.56 7.98 4.71
N THR A 65 -3.38 7.37 4.60
CA THR A 65 -2.28 7.86 3.76
C THR A 65 -2.64 7.89 2.28
N ALA A 66 -3.27 6.83 1.75
CA ALA A 66 -3.66 6.78 0.34
C ALA A 66 -4.75 7.81 -0.03
N ALA A 67 -5.53 8.28 0.95
CA ALA A 67 -6.56 9.29 0.77
C ALA A 67 -6.04 10.73 0.95
N ASP A 68 -4.85 10.92 1.52
CA ASP A 68 -4.24 12.23 1.73
C ASP A 68 -3.60 12.74 0.43
N LYS A 69 -4.09 13.88 -0.06
CA LYS A 69 -3.58 14.52 -1.29
C LYS A 69 -2.14 15.01 -1.16
N ALA A 70 -1.61 15.17 0.06
CA ALA A 70 -0.21 15.54 0.30
C ALA A 70 0.75 14.34 0.29
N SER A 71 0.24 13.10 0.22
CA SER A 71 1.05 11.88 0.20
C SER A 71 1.41 11.39 -1.21
N ALA A 72 1.14 12.22 -2.23
CA ALA A 72 1.46 11.99 -3.64
C ALA A 72 2.85 12.54 -3.99
#